data_AF-A0A954IU75-F1
#
_entry.id   AF-A0A954IU75-F1
#
_cell.length_a   1.000
_cell.length_b   1.000
_cell.length_c   1.000
_cell.angle_alpha   90.00
_cell.angle_beta   90.00
_cell.angle_gamma   90.00
#
_symmetry.space_group_name_H-M   'P 1'
#
loop_
_entity.id
_entity.type
_entity.pdbx_description
1 polymer ?
#
loop_
_entity_poly.entity_id
_entity_poly.type
_entity_poly.pdbx_seq_one_letter_code
_entity_poly.pdbx_strand_id
1 'polypeptide(L)'
;SVGRLDVDSEGLILFTNDGDFSERMTHPRYGVPKNYEVVVRGRVEHEKLDKLRGGVWLAEGKTSGARIRIKRRGAERSYLDVEIREGKNREVRRMFSRIGYPVLRLKRTRIGPVTIRGLAKGRYRFLTKPEIDGLLAAASADGETEVPMEREAPRQRRRRGR
;
A
#
# COMPACT_ATOMS: atom_id res chain seq x y z
N SER A 1 -9.12 -4.37 -13.39
CA SER A 1 -7.84 -3.64 -13.17
C SER A 1 -7.10 -4.33 -12.05
N VAL A 2 -5.77 -4.35 -12.10
CA VAL A 2 -4.96 -4.88 -11.01
C VAL A 2 -4.80 -3.78 -9.97
N GLY A 3 -5.68 -3.83 -8.97
CA GLY A 3 -5.78 -2.82 -7.92
C GLY A 3 -6.55 -1.57 -8.34
N ARG A 4 -6.55 -0.60 -7.44
CA ARG A 4 -7.24 0.69 -7.57
C ARG A 4 -6.26 1.84 -7.31
N LEU A 5 -6.52 2.98 -7.94
CA LEU A 5 -6.06 4.28 -7.44
C LEU A 5 -7.31 5.07 -7.04
N ASP A 6 -7.17 5.83 -5.96
CA ASP A 6 -8.20 6.78 -5.59
C ASP A 6 -8.26 7.93 -6.61
N VAL A 7 -9.42 8.56 -6.75
CA VAL A 7 -9.64 9.70 -7.68
C VAL A 7 -8.63 10.84 -7.45
N ASP A 8 -8.23 11.05 -6.20
CA ASP A 8 -7.28 12.06 -5.77
C ASP A 8 -5.80 11.60 -5.86
N SER A 9 -5.53 10.44 -6.45
CA SER A 9 -4.20 9.83 -6.52
C SER A 9 -3.73 9.63 -7.96
N GLU A 10 -2.44 9.84 -8.18
CA GLU A 10 -1.83 9.70 -9.50
C GLU A 10 -0.90 8.48 -9.53
N GLY A 11 -0.52 8.04 -10.74
CA GLY A 11 0.64 7.17 -10.91
C GLY A 11 0.34 5.84 -11.58
N LEU A 12 1.23 4.87 -11.33
CA LEU A 12 1.25 3.59 -12.02
C LEU A 12 0.05 2.72 -11.64
N ILE A 13 -0.62 2.15 -12.63
CA ILE A 13 -1.64 1.11 -12.47
C ILE A 13 -1.27 -0.06 -13.38
N LEU A 14 -1.45 -1.29 -12.91
CA LEU A 14 -1.34 -2.48 -13.73
C LEU A 14 -2.72 -2.87 -14.27
N PHE A 15 -2.77 -3.27 -15.54
CA PHE A 15 -3.99 -3.74 -16.19
C PHE A 15 -3.71 -5.11 -16.81
N THR A 16 -4.61 -6.05 -16.57
CA THR A 16 -4.52 -7.43 -17.06
C THR A 16 -5.93 -7.97 -17.26
N ASN A 17 -6.05 -8.97 -18.13
CA ASN A 17 -7.19 -9.86 -18.28
C ASN A 17 -6.97 -11.22 -17.58
N ASP A 18 -5.78 -11.45 -17.01
CA ASP A 18 -5.43 -12.66 -16.25
C ASP A 18 -5.82 -12.51 -14.77
N GLY A 19 -6.79 -13.32 -14.33
CA GLY A 19 -7.31 -13.29 -12.95
C GLY A 19 -6.27 -13.70 -11.91
N ASP A 20 -5.44 -14.70 -12.19
CA ASP A 20 -4.44 -15.22 -11.27
C ASP A 20 -3.32 -14.21 -11.06
N PHE A 21 -2.89 -13.56 -12.14
CA PHE A 21 -1.94 -12.45 -12.04
C PHE A 21 -2.51 -11.29 -11.22
N SER A 22 -3.78 -10.94 -11.46
CA SER A 22 -4.44 -9.86 -10.72
C SER A 22 -4.45 -10.16 -9.21
N GLU A 23 -4.89 -11.35 -8.83
CA GLU A 23 -4.94 -11.81 -7.44
C GLU A 23 -3.55 -11.76 -6.77
N ARG A 24 -2.52 -12.27 -7.46
CA ARG A 24 -1.13 -12.23 -6.99
C ARG A 24 -0.61 -10.82 -6.72
N MET A 25 -1.02 -9.84 -7.52
CA MET A 25 -0.56 -8.46 -7.38
C MET A 25 -1.34 -7.66 -6.33
N THR A 26 -2.61 -7.99 -6.09
CA THR A 26 -3.49 -7.22 -5.22
C THR A 26 -3.63 -7.78 -3.81
N HIS A 27 -3.57 -9.10 -3.64
CA HIS A 27 -3.86 -9.70 -2.34
C HIS A 27 -2.73 -9.42 -1.33
N PRO A 28 -3.03 -8.93 -0.10
CA PRO A 28 -2.00 -8.57 0.89
C PRO A 28 -1.02 -9.68 1.23
N ARG A 29 -1.47 -10.95 1.22
CA ARG A 29 -0.63 -12.15 1.47
C ARG A 29 0.63 -12.24 0.62
N TYR A 30 0.61 -11.66 -0.59
CA TYR A 30 1.74 -11.71 -1.52
C TYR A 30 2.70 -10.54 -1.34
N GLY A 31 2.33 -9.51 -0.56
CA GLY A 31 3.27 -8.49 -0.10
C GLY A 31 3.95 -7.65 -1.20
N VAL A 32 3.51 -7.70 -2.46
CA VAL A 32 4.18 -7.01 -3.58
C VAL A 32 4.38 -5.54 -3.21
N PRO A 33 5.61 -5.00 -3.15
CA PRO A 33 5.84 -3.66 -2.64
C PRO A 33 5.31 -2.59 -3.61
N LYS A 34 4.73 -1.52 -3.06
CA LYS A 34 4.29 -0.34 -3.80
C LYS A 34 4.97 0.89 -3.21
N ASN A 35 5.66 1.65 -4.06
CA ASN A 35 6.33 2.89 -3.65
C ASN A 35 5.55 4.10 -4.13
N TYR A 36 5.45 5.08 -3.25
CA TYR A 36 4.72 6.31 -3.43
C TYR A 36 5.62 7.51 -3.17
N GLU A 37 5.54 8.50 -4.04
CA GLU A 37 5.91 9.87 -3.69
C GLU A 37 4.73 10.52 -2.98
N VAL A 38 4.97 10.97 -1.75
CA VAL A 38 3.96 11.52 -0.85
C VAL A 38 4.33 12.95 -0.49
N VAL A 39 3.38 13.88 -0.68
CA VAL A 39 3.46 15.23 -0.15
C VAL A 39 2.44 15.36 0.96
N VAL A 40 2.88 15.76 2.15
CA VAL A 40 2.01 15.99 3.30
C VAL A 40 2.06 17.44 3.76
N ARG A 41 1.00 17.87 4.43
CA ARG A 41 0.94 19.18 5.07
C ARG A 41 1.90 19.24 6.25
N GLY A 42 2.57 20.37 6.42
CA GLY A 42 3.45 20.67 7.54
C GLY A 42 4.85 20.04 7.46
N ARG A 43 5.62 20.27 8.51
CA ARG A 43 6.95 19.71 8.72
C ARG A 43 6.84 18.40 9.51
N VAL A 44 7.17 17.27 8.87
CA VAL A 44 7.10 15.95 9.51
C VAL A 44 8.23 15.72 10.51
N GLU A 45 7.86 15.33 11.72
CA GLU A 45 8.77 14.91 12.78
C GLU A 45 9.16 13.43 12.64
N HIS A 46 10.40 13.09 13.01
CA HIS A 46 10.87 11.70 12.92
C HIS A 46 10.04 10.76 13.80
N GLU A 47 9.78 11.16 15.05
CA GLU A 47 9.03 10.37 16.04
C GLU A 47 7.63 9.98 15.57
N LYS A 48 6.95 10.89 14.84
CA LYS A 48 5.62 10.62 14.28
C LYS A 48 5.69 9.61 13.14
N LEU A 49 6.75 9.66 12.32
CA LEU A 49 6.97 8.70 11.25
C LEU A 49 7.36 7.32 11.79
N ASP A 50 8.02 7.23 12.94
CA ASP A 50 8.34 5.94 13.58
C ASP A 50 7.09 5.13 13.92
N LYS A 51 5.99 5.81 14.28
CA LYS A 51 4.68 5.16 14.44
C LYS A 51 4.19 4.51 13.15
N LEU A 52 4.40 5.16 12.00
CA LEU A 52 4.03 4.58 10.70
C LEU A 52 4.95 3.44 10.30
N ARG A 53 6.25 3.53 10.64
CA ARG A 53 7.22 2.46 10.40
C ARG A 53 6.86 1.17 11.15
N GLY A 54 6.41 1.30 12.40
CA GLY A 54 5.96 0.17 13.23
C GLY A 54 4.49 -0.26 13.01
N GLY A 55 3.78 0.41 12.10
CA GLY A 55 2.37 0.17 11.83
C GLY A 55 1.43 0.88 12.80
N VAL A 56 0.29 1.33 12.27
CA VAL A 56 -0.75 2.04 13.03
C VAL A 56 -2.08 1.29 12.96
N TRP A 57 -2.92 1.47 13.98
CA TRP A 57 -4.27 0.93 13.98
C TRP A 57 -5.19 1.76 13.07
N LEU A 58 -5.76 1.09 12.08
CA LEU A 58 -6.87 1.56 11.24
C LEU A 58 -8.15 0.77 11.59
N ALA A 59 -9.27 1.08 10.93
CA ALA A 59 -10.55 0.43 11.20
C ALA A 59 -10.51 -1.09 10.94
N GLU A 60 -9.70 -1.51 9.98
CA GLU A 60 -9.51 -2.91 9.56
C GLU A 60 -8.36 -3.61 10.32
N GLY A 61 -7.89 -3.02 11.42
CA GLY A 61 -6.80 -3.55 12.23
C GLY A 61 -5.46 -2.84 12.01
N LYS A 62 -4.39 -3.41 12.58
CA LYS A 62 -3.03 -2.84 12.53
C LYS A 62 -2.45 -2.96 11.12
N THR A 63 -1.76 -1.92 10.65
CA THR A 63 -0.95 -1.99 9.43
C THR A 63 0.37 -2.72 9.71
N SER A 64 0.92 -3.35 8.68
CA SER A 64 2.23 -4.01 8.62
C SER A 64 3.41 -3.03 8.75
N GLY A 65 3.14 -1.73 8.70
CA GLY A 65 4.15 -0.68 8.71
C GLY A 65 4.56 -0.25 7.31
N ALA A 66 5.39 0.79 7.26
CA ALA A 66 5.83 1.39 6.01
C ALA A 66 7.32 1.75 6.06
N ARG A 67 8.03 1.56 4.94
CA ARG A 67 9.38 2.12 4.81
C ARG A 67 9.24 3.56 4.34
N ILE A 68 9.73 4.49 5.14
CA ILE A 68 9.57 5.93 4.91
C ILE A 68 10.92 6.61 4.86
N ARG A 69 11.21 7.22 3.72
CA ARG A 69 12.37 8.08 3.49
C ARG A 69 11.93 9.52 3.29
N ILE A 70 12.49 10.44 4.05
CA ILE A 70 12.24 11.87 3.87
C ILE A 70 13.12 12.38 2.74
N LYS A 71 12.52 13.05 1.76
CA LYS A 71 13.23 13.68 0.63
C LYS A 71 13.49 15.16 0.90
N ARG A 72 12.50 15.85 1.46
CA ARG A 72 12.61 17.27 1.79
C ARG A 72 11.62 17.62 2.91
N ARG A 73 12.05 18.50 3.82
CA ARG A 73 11.20 19.15 4.81
C ARG A 73 11.09 20.64 4.49
N GLY A 74 9.87 21.15 4.51
CA GLY A 74 9.57 22.58 4.51
C GLY A 74 8.61 22.91 5.65
N ALA A 75 8.40 24.20 5.90
CA ALA A 75 7.47 24.64 6.94
C ALA A 75 6.02 24.18 6.64
N GLU A 76 5.56 24.40 5.41
CA GLU A 76 4.18 24.08 5.01
C GLU A 76 3.99 22.68 4.45
N ARG A 77 5.06 22.05 3.94
CA ARG A 77 4.98 20.76 3.23
C ARG A 77 6.23 19.92 3.44
N SER A 78 6.03 18.61 3.51
CA SER A 78 7.10 17.62 3.52
C SER A 78 6.92 16.63 2.38
N TYR A 79 8.04 16.20 1.80
CA TYR A 79 8.12 15.29 0.67
C TYR A 79 8.77 13.99 1.12
N LEU A 80 8.11 12.87 0.90
CA LEU A 80 8.53 11.55 1.36
C LEU A 80 8.41 10.51 0.25
N ASP A 81 9.31 9.54 0.26
CA ASP A 81 9.07 8.26 -0.38
C ASP A 81 8.52 7.28 0.65
N VAL A 82 7.43 6.62 0.31
CA VAL A 82 6.73 5.68 1.19
C VAL A 82 6.53 4.36 0.46
N GLU A 83 7.03 3.27 1.01
CA GLU A 83 6.80 1.92 0.52
C GLU A 83 5.89 1.17 1.50
N ILE A 84 4.84 0.57 0.96
CA ILE A 84 3.94 -0.35 1.67
C ILE A 84 3.85 -1.67 0.90
N ARG A 85 3.61 -2.77 1.62
CA ARG A 85 3.46 -4.11 1.04
C ARG A 85 2.01 -4.60 1.00
N GLU A 86 1.16 -4.02 1.84
CA GLU A 86 -0.30 -4.16 1.77
C GLU A 86 -0.92 -3.10 0.84
N GLY A 87 -2.23 -3.19 0.67
CA GLY A 87 -3.00 -2.34 -0.23
C GLY A 87 -4.42 -2.10 0.28
N LYS A 88 -4.57 -1.80 1.58
CA LYS A 88 -5.89 -1.47 2.15
C LYS A 88 -6.41 -0.18 1.50
N ASN A 89 -7.74 0.00 1.49
CA ASN A 89 -8.34 1.18 0.88
C ASN A 89 -7.75 2.48 1.46
N ARG A 90 -7.30 3.42 0.62
CA ARG A 90 -6.76 4.73 1.05
C ARG A 90 -5.68 4.66 2.15
N GLU A 91 -4.95 3.55 2.26
CA GLU A 91 -4.13 3.25 3.44
C GLU A 91 -3.10 4.33 3.76
N VAL A 92 -2.29 4.74 2.77
CA VAL A 92 -1.29 5.81 2.95
C VAL A 92 -1.93 7.09 3.47
N ARG A 93 -3.06 7.51 2.90
CA ARG A 93 -3.77 8.73 3.33
C ARG A 93 -4.27 8.61 4.77
N ARG A 94 -4.80 7.44 5.15
CA ARG A 94 -5.32 7.19 6.50
C ARG A 94 -4.20 7.12 7.54
N MET A 95 -3.10 6.42 7.23
CA MET A 95 -1.91 6.36 8.08
C MET A 95 -1.38 7.76 8.42
N PHE A 96 -1.15 8.58 7.40
CA PHE A 96 -0.61 9.92 7.57
C PHE A 96 -1.60 10.87 8.28
N SER A 97 -2.90 10.73 8.01
CA SER A 97 -3.93 11.49 8.74
C SER A 97 -3.97 11.13 10.23
N ARG A 98 -3.77 9.84 10.57
CA ARG A 98 -3.77 9.35 11.96
C ARG A 98 -2.66 9.98 12.81
N ILE A 99 -1.52 10.34 12.19
CA ILE A 99 -0.40 11.02 12.88
C ILE A 99 -0.42 12.54 12.73
N GLY A 100 -1.49 13.12 12.17
CA GLY A 100 -1.68 14.57 12.07
C GLY A 100 -1.08 15.24 10.83
N TYR A 101 -0.62 14.48 9.83
CA TYR A 101 0.00 15.01 8.62
C TYR A 101 -0.79 14.62 7.37
N PRO A 102 -1.95 15.23 7.08
CA PRO A 102 -2.78 14.84 5.96
C PRO A 102 -2.03 14.91 4.62
N VAL A 103 -2.25 13.91 3.77
CA VAL A 103 -1.62 13.79 2.44
C VAL A 103 -2.26 14.76 1.46
N LEU A 104 -1.45 15.64 0.89
CA LEU A 104 -1.83 16.62 -0.13
C LEU A 104 -1.71 16.04 -1.54
N ARG A 105 -0.65 15.26 -1.79
CA ARG A 105 -0.42 14.59 -3.08
C ARG A 105 0.08 13.18 -2.85
N LEU A 106 -0.48 12.23 -3.60
CA LEU A 106 -0.08 10.84 -3.58
C LEU A 106 0.16 10.37 -5.01
N LYS A 107 1.39 9.94 -5.30
CA LYS A 107 1.75 9.41 -6.62
C LYS A 107 2.43 8.06 -6.50
N ARG A 108 1.81 7.00 -7.02
CA ARG A 108 2.45 5.68 -7.07
C ARG A 108 3.49 5.64 -8.19
N THR A 109 4.76 5.50 -7.83
CA THR A 109 5.88 5.55 -8.77
C THR A 109 6.43 4.18 -9.14
N ARG A 110 6.15 3.15 -8.32
CA ARG A 110 6.64 1.79 -8.52
C ARG A 110 5.68 0.74 -7.96
N ILE A 111 5.60 -0.41 -8.63
CA ILE A 111 4.97 -1.65 -8.15
C ILE A 111 5.99 -2.78 -8.41
N GLY A 112 6.46 -3.45 -7.36
CA GLY A 112 7.53 -4.43 -7.49
C GLY A 112 8.74 -3.85 -8.23
N PRO A 113 9.26 -4.51 -9.28
CA PRO A 113 10.36 -3.97 -10.09
C PRO A 113 9.91 -2.90 -11.11
N VAL A 114 8.61 -2.77 -11.39
CA VAL A 114 8.10 -1.91 -12.47
C VAL A 114 7.97 -0.47 -12.00
N THR A 115 8.57 0.46 -12.75
CA THR A 115 8.55 1.89 -12.43
C THR A 115 7.74 2.69 -13.45
N ILE A 116 7.22 3.84 -13.02
CA ILE A 116 6.54 4.81 -13.89
C ILE A 116 7.51 5.61 -14.77
N ARG A 117 8.83 5.44 -14.60
CA ARG A 117 9.83 6.24 -15.31
C ARG A 117 9.68 6.02 -16.82
N GLY A 118 9.68 7.11 -17.58
CA GLY A 118 9.52 7.07 -19.04
C GLY A 118 8.07 6.90 -19.51
N LEU A 119 7.08 6.85 -18.61
CA LEU A 119 5.66 6.80 -18.97
C LEU A 119 4.98 8.14 -18.68
N ALA A 120 4.50 8.81 -19.73
CA ALA A 120 3.75 10.06 -19.59
C ALA A 120 2.36 9.83 -18.98
N LYS A 121 1.79 10.86 -18.35
CA LYS A 121 0.46 10.80 -17.74
C LYS A 121 -0.60 10.42 -18.80
N GLY A 122 -1.49 9.48 -18.43
CA GLY A 122 -2.55 9.00 -19.32
C GLY A 122 -2.09 8.03 -20.42
N ARG A 123 -0.79 7.72 -20.50
CA ARG A 123 -0.25 6.73 -21.44
C ARG A 123 -0.12 5.38 -20.77
N TYR A 124 -0.11 4.33 -21.59
CA TYR A 124 0.17 2.96 -21.20
C TYR A 124 1.25 2.37 -22.10
N ARG A 125 1.83 1.26 -21.64
CA ARG A 125 2.68 0.37 -22.42
C ARG A 125 2.49 -1.05 -21.92
N PHE A 126 2.89 -2.02 -22.73
CA PHE A 126 2.99 -3.40 -22.28
C PHE A 126 4.19 -3.59 -21.36
N LEU A 127 4.05 -4.54 -20.43
CA LEU A 127 5.16 -5.02 -19.62
C LEU A 127 6.05 -5.92 -20.46
N THR A 128 7.35 -5.88 -20.21
CA THR A 128 8.28 -6.84 -20.78
C THR A 128 8.23 -8.15 -20.01
N LYS A 129 8.68 -9.26 -20.63
CA LYS A 129 8.74 -10.56 -19.97
C LYS A 129 9.56 -10.52 -18.65
N PRO A 130 10.75 -9.88 -18.60
CA PRO A 130 11.48 -9.69 -17.33
C PRO A 130 10.70 -8.91 -16.26
N GLU A 131 9.90 -7.92 -16.65
CA GLU A 131 9.05 -7.18 -15.70
C GLU A 131 7.93 -8.03 -15.12
N ILE A 132 7.31 -8.87 -15.96
CA ILE A 132 6.28 -9.82 -15.53
C ILE A 132 6.89 -10.85 -14.56
N ASP A 133 8.02 -11.44 -14.93
CA ASP A 133 8.68 -12.46 -14.11
C ASP A 133 9.15 -11.86 -12.78
N GLY A 134 9.67 -10.63 -12.79
CA GLY A 134 10.05 -9.92 -11.58
C GLY A 134 8.86 -9.53 -10.69
N LEU A 135 7.70 -9.22 -11.26
CA LEU A 135 6.47 -9.01 -10.49
C LEU A 135 5.99 -10.31 -9.83
N LEU A 136 5.99 -11.42 -10.56
CA LEU A 136 5.62 -12.73 -10.03
C LEU A 136 6.59 -13.18 -8.92
N ALA A 137 7.89 -12.95 -9.09
CA ALA A 137 8.89 -13.22 -8.04
C ALA A 137 8.63 -12.37 -6.79
N ALA A 138 8.30 -11.08 -6.96
CA ALA A 138 7.97 -10.19 -5.85
C ALA A 138 6.68 -10.58 -5.11
N ALA A 139 5.77 -11.33 -5.75
CA ALA A 139 4.56 -11.85 -5.12
C ALA A 139 4.80 -13.15 -4.32
N SER A 140 5.85 -13.91 -4.65
CA SER A 140 6.16 -15.18 -3.99
C SER A 140 7.11 -15.03 -2.80
N ALA A 141 7.81 -13.90 -2.67
CA ALA A 141 8.91 -13.73 -1.72
C ALA A 141 8.50 -13.66 -0.23
N ASP A 142 7.22 -13.42 0.09
CA ASP A 142 6.71 -13.31 1.47
C ASP A 142 5.74 -14.47 1.85
N GLY A 143 5.70 -15.55 1.06
CA GLY A 143 4.71 -16.65 1.18
C GLY A 143 4.84 -17.63 2.36
N GLU A 144 5.65 -17.34 3.39
CA GLU A 144 5.83 -18.23 4.56
C GLU A 144 5.48 -17.57 5.90
N THR A 145 4.82 -16.41 5.94
CA THR A 145 4.24 -15.94 7.21
C THR A 145 2.78 -16.34 7.27
N GLU A 146 2.51 -17.47 7.92
CA GLU A 146 1.17 -17.85 8.38
C GLU A 146 0.51 -16.65 9.08
N VAL A 147 -0.50 -16.07 8.47
CA VAL A 147 -1.42 -15.17 9.17
C VAL A 147 -2.42 -16.08 9.87
N PRO A 148 -2.50 -16.10 11.21
CA PRO A 148 -3.53 -16.87 11.89
C PRO A 148 -4.89 -16.34 11.44
N MET A 149 -5.62 -17.16 10.69
CA MET A 149 -7.02 -16.93 10.37
C MET A 149 -7.76 -16.93 11.71
N GLU A 150 -8.23 -15.76 12.15
CA GLU A 150 -9.15 -15.65 13.28
C GLU A 150 -10.34 -16.56 13.00
N ARG A 151 -10.36 -17.73 13.65
CA ARG A 151 -11.50 -18.63 13.63
C ARG A 151 -12.64 -17.88 14.32
N GLU A 152 -13.68 -17.55 13.57
CA GLU A 152 -14.93 -17.04 14.14
C GLU A 152 -15.37 -17.96 15.28
N ALA A 153 -15.49 -17.39 16.49
CA ALA A 153 -15.97 -18.11 17.65
C ALA A 153 -17.42 -18.57 17.41
N PRO A 154 -17.79 -19.81 17.77
CA PRO A 154 -19.15 -20.30 17.57
C PRO A 154 -20.13 -19.49 18.42
N ARG A 155 -21.14 -18.94 17.77
CA ARG A 155 -22.26 -18.22 18.40
C ARG A 155 -22.92 -19.14 19.44
N GLN A 156 -22.75 -18.82 20.73
CA GLN A 156 -23.51 -19.48 21.79
C GLN A 156 -25.00 -19.24 21.59
N ARG A 157 -25.73 -20.32 21.30
CA ARG A 157 -27.20 -20.36 21.34
C ARG A 157 -27.64 -20.04 22.77
N ARG A 158 -28.20 -18.85 22.98
CA ARG A 158 -29.06 -18.53 24.12
C ARG A 158 -30.20 -19.54 24.18
N ARG A 159 -30.14 -20.50 25.10
CA ARG A 159 -31.33 -21.27 25.51
C ARG A 159 -32.13 -20.38 26.48
N ARG A 160 -33.28 -19.92 26.00
CA ARG A 160 -34.35 -19.35 26.82
C ARG A 160 -34.80 -20.41 27.83
N GLY A 161 -35.03 -19.98 29.07
CA GLY A 161 -35.47 -20.83 30.15
C GLY A 161 -36.89 -21.37 29.98
N ARG A 162 -37.13 -22.42 30.77
CA ARG A 162 -38.39 -22.75 31.40
C ARG A 162 -38.07 -23.44 32.72
#